data_AF-A0A7S1NKB9-F1
#
_entry.id   AF-A0A7S1NKB9-F1
#
_cell.length_a   1.000
_cell.length_b   1.000
_cell.length_c   1.000
_cell.angle_alpha   90.00
_cell.angle_beta   90.00
_cell.angle_gamma   90.00
#
_symmetry.space_group_name_H-M   'P 1'
#
loop_
_entity.id
_entity.type
_entity.pdbx_description
1 polymer ?
#
loop_
_entity_poly.entity_id
_entity_poly.type
_entity_poly.pdbx_seq_one_letter_code
_entity_poly.pdbx_strand_id
1 'polypeptide(L)'
;YETQQILRQVGVHTVVANVLRLPFDAASCVDARRHKVFSKSYQLLQLFCLGTGKPNSRSQEALFAEEGFLRLISRHLALDIGAERCLEAVLQSHYRLNAQIPEEILDRYLALMQNPKTDPRTYVAFLGSVVVVKEVPIIRNQILVMNALAEQQSDWLQNLTML
;
A
#
# COMPACT_ATOMS: atom_id res chain seq x y z
N TYR A 1 -19.76 -6.59 11.33
CA TYR A 1 -18.98 -7.83 11.23
C TYR A 1 -19.59 -8.82 10.24
N GLU A 2 -20.90 -9.09 10.29
CA GLU A 2 -21.60 -10.03 9.37
C GLU A 2 -21.46 -9.65 7.90
N THR A 3 -21.63 -8.37 7.55
CA THR A 3 -21.49 -7.90 6.16
C THR A 3 -20.11 -8.16 5.57
N GLN A 4 -19.02 -7.93 6.32
CA GLN A 4 -17.66 -8.22 5.83
C GLN A 4 -17.40 -9.71 5.65
N GLN A 5 -18.01 -10.55 6.49
CA GLN A 5 -17.95 -11.99 6.34
C GLN A 5 -18.66 -12.44 5.06
N ILE A 6 -19.84 -11.89 4.78
CA ILE A 6 -20.57 -12.16 3.53
C ILE A 6 -19.73 -11.70 2.33
N LEU A 7 -19.19 -10.49 2.35
CA LEU A 7 -18.33 -9.97 1.27
C LEU A 7 -17.09 -10.84 1.01
N ARG A 8 -16.51 -11.44 2.08
CA ARG A 8 -15.44 -12.43 1.93
C ARG A 8 -15.93 -13.72 1.29
N GLN A 9 -17.03 -14.28 1.78
CA GLN A 9 -17.58 -15.54 1.29
C GLN A 9 -18.02 -15.46 -0.18
N VAL A 10 -18.54 -14.31 -0.60
CA VAL A 10 -18.94 -14.06 -1.99
C VAL A 10 -17.74 -13.68 -2.89
N GLY A 11 -16.53 -13.51 -2.33
CA GLY A 11 -15.33 -13.26 -3.12
C GLY A 11 -15.26 -11.86 -3.74
N VAL A 12 -15.91 -10.85 -3.12
CA VAL A 12 -15.96 -9.48 -3.68
C VAL A 12 -14.55 -8.89 -3.86
N HIS A 13 -13.65 -9.15 -2.91
CA HIS A 13 -12.26 -8.73 -2.99
C HIS A 13 -11.53 -9.29 -4.22
N THR A 14 -11.75 -10.56 -4.56
CA THR A 14 -11.18 -11.21 -5.76
C THR A 14 -11.74 -10.60 -7.05
N VAL A 15 -13.06 -10.35 -7.11
CA VAL A 15 -13.68 -9.70 -8.29
C VAL A 15 -13.10 -8.30 -8.49
N VAL A 16 -12.98 -7.52 -7.42
CA VAL A 16 -12.43 -6.16 -7.49
C VAL A 16 -10.94 -6.17 -7.83
N ALA A 17 -10.17 -7.11 -7.27
CA ALA A 17 -8.77 -7.31 -7.64
C ALA A 17 -8.62 -7.65 -9.13
N ASN A 18 -9.54 -8.44 -9.71
CA ASN A 18 -9.56 -8.74 -11.14
C ASN A 18 -9.82 -7.50 -12.01
N VAL A 19 -10.70 -6.59 -11.58
CA VAL A 19 -10.88 -5.29 -12.27
C VAL A 19 -9.57 -4.50 -12.27
N LEU A 20 -8.88 -4.47 -11.14
CA LEU A 20 -7.61 -3.76 -11.03
C LEU A 20 -6.49 -4.41 -11.86
N ARG A 21 -6.59 -5.70 -12.23
CA ARG A 21 -5.61 -6.37 -13.12
C ARG A 21 -5.68 -5.87 -14.57
N LEU A 22 -6.71 -5.13 -14.95
CA LEU A 22 -6.79 -4.52 -16.29
C LEU A 22 -5.63 -3.54 -16.49
N PRO A 23 -5.09 -3.41 -17.73
CA PRO A 23 -4.01 -2.49 -18.01
C PRO A 23 -4.37 -1.05 -17.61
N PHE A 24 -3.56 -0.47 -16.74
CA PHE A 24 -3.69 0.90 -16.27
C PHE A 24 -2.31 1.47 -15.99
N ASP A 25 -2.06 2.66 -16.52
CA ASP A 25 -0.78 3.36 -16.46
C ASP A 25 -1.02 4.87 -16.31
N ALA A 26 0.07 5.63 -16.19
CA ALA A 26 0.00 7.09 -16.07
C ALA A 26 -0.71 7.75 -17.27
N ALA A 27 -0.59 7.19 -18.47
CA ALA A 27 -1.31 7.69 -19.64
C ALA A 27 -2.83 7.45 -19.50
N SER A 28 -3.23 6.33 -18.91
CA SER A 28 -4.63 5.99 -18.64
C SER A 28 -5.28 6.90 -17.60
N CYS A 29 -4.52 7.60 -16.76
CA CYS A 29 -5.05 8.56 -15.79
C CYS A 29 -5.76 9.76 -16.43
N VAL A 30 -5.49 10.07 -17.70
CA VAL A 30 -6.20 11.15 -18.42
C VAL A 30 -7.65 10.78 -18.75
N ASP A 31 -7.99 9.49 -18.78
CA ASP A 31 -9.37 9.02 -18.89
C ASP A 31 -10.04 9.05 -17.51
N ALA A 32 -10.81 10.11 -17.27
CA ALA A 32 -11.55 10.30 -16.02
C ALA A 32 -12.45 9.12 -15.64
N ARG A 33 -13.00 8.37 -16.61
CA ARG A 33 -13.85 7.21 -16.31
C ARG A 33 -13.01 6.05 -15.78
N ARG A 34 -11.91 5.73 -16.44
CA ARG A 34 -10.99 4.66 -15.99
C ARG A 34 -10.40 5.00 -14.64
N HIS A 35 -9.91 6.22 -14.47
CA HIS A 35 -9.39 6.70 -13.19
C HIS A 35 -10.42 6.53 -12.07
N LYS A 36 -11.67 6.93 -12.29
CA LYS A 36 -12.75 6.79 -11.31
C LYS A 36 -13.04 5.31 -10.99
N VAL A 37 -13.04 4.42 -11.96
CA VAL A 37 -13.26 2.98 -11.73
C VAL A 37 -12.14 2.39 -10.85
N PHE A 38 -10.88 2.69 -11.15
CA PHE A 38 -9.74 2.21 -10.38
C PHE A 38 -9.73 2.79 -8.97
N SER A 39 -9.94 4.11 -8.84
CA SER A 39 -10.04 4.79 -7.55
C SER A 39 -11.15 4.21 -6.66
N LYS A 40 -12.34 3.96 -7.23
CA LYS A 40 -13.45 3.34 -6.48
C LYS A 40 -13.20 1.88 -6.14
N SER A 41 -12.48 1.15 -6.99
CA SER A 41 -12.09 -0.23 -6.72
C SER A 41 -11.13 -0.31 -5.53
N TYR A 42 -10.12 0.55 -5.48
CA TYR A 42 -9.23 0.65 -4.32
C TYR A 42 -9.95 1.11 -3.05
N GLN A 43 -10.85 2.09 -3.16
CA GLN A 43 -11.68 2.51 -2.03
C GLN A 43 -12.52 1.36 -1.48
N LEU A 44 -13.08 0.51 -2.33
CA LEU A 44 -13.87 -0.64 -1.91
C LEU A 44 -13.00 -1.70 -1.19
N LEU A 45 -11.79 -1.97 -1.70
CA LEU A 45 -10.84 -2.86 -1.04
C LEU A 45 -10.36 -2.32 0.31
N GLN A 46 -10.14 -1.01 0.42
CA GLN A 46 -9.85 -0.35 1.68
C GLN A 46 -10.98 -0.57 2.71
N LEU A 47 -12.23 -0.33 2.30
CA LEU A 47 -13.40 -0.55 3.16
C LEU A 47 -13.58 -2.04 3.52
N PHE A 48 -13.21 -2.94 2.63
CA PHE A 48 -13.22 -4.37 2.91
C PHE A 48 -12.24 -4.74 4.03
N CYS A 49 -11.05 -4.14 4.07
CA CYS A 49 -10.05 -4.33 5.13
C CYS A 49 -10.42 -3.63 6.45
N LEU A 50 -10.96 -2.41 6.40
CA LEU A 50 -11.17 -1.56 7.59
C LEU A 50 -12.61 -1.57 8.14
N GLY A 51 -13.58 -2.03 7.36
CA GLY A 51 -14.98 -2.08 7.75
C GLY A 51 -15.51 -0.73 8.20
N THR A 52 -16.13 -0.70 9.38
CA THR A 52 -16.64 0.51 10.04
C THR A 52 -15.56 1.24 10.87
N GLY A 53 -14.30 1.23 10.40
CA GLY A 53 -13.19 1.94 11.03
C GLY A 53 -12.31 1.12 11.98
N LYS A 54 -12.45 -0.22 11.98
CA LYS A 54 -11.56 -1.12 12.73
C LYS A 54 -11.00 -2.20 11.80
N PRO A 55 -9.66 -2.39 11.75
CA PRO A 55 -9.04 -3.43 10.93
C PRO A 55 -9.66 -4.82 11.16
N ASN A 56 -10.01 -5.50 10.07
CA ASN A 56 -10.49 -6.86 10.09
C ASN A 56 -9.39 -7.80 9.59
N SER A 57 -8.68 -8.46 10.52
CA SER A 57 -7.52 -9.30 10.18
C SER A 57 -7.82 -10.38 9.14
N ARG A 58 -9.02 -10.99 9.16
CA ARG A 58 -9.41 -12.00 8.16
C ARG A 58 -9.58 -11.41 6.77
N SER A 59 -10.12 -10.19 6.66
CA SER A 59 -10.24 -9.50 5.37
C SER A 59 -8.88 -9.00 4.87
N GLN A 60 -8.04 -8.48 5.77
CA GLN A 60 -6.66 -8.10 5.46
C GLN A 60 -5.85 -9.30 4.94
N GLU A 61 -5.92 -10.45 5.62
CA GLU A 61 -5.26 -11.69 5.21
C GLU A 61 -5.78 -12.20 3.87
N ALA A 62 -7.09 -12.19 3.65
CA ALA A 62 -7.69 -12.62 2.39
C ALA A 62 -7.22 -11.77 1.20
N LEU A 63 -7.18 -10.44 1.36
CA LEU A 63 -6.71 -9.56 0.29
C LEU A 63 -5.19 -9.63 0.10
N PHE A 64 -4.42 -9.76 1.18
CA PHE A 64 -2.96 -9.91 1.10
C PHE A 64 -2.56 -11.21 0.39
N ALA A 65 -3.30 -12.29 0.63
CA ALA A 65 -3.09 -13.59 0.01
C ALA A 65 -3.61 -13.69 -1.44
N GLU A 66 -4.37 -12.69 -1.92
CA GLU A 66 -4.87 -12.67 -3.30
C GLU A 66 -3.69 -12.62 -4.29
N GLU A 67 -3.72 -13.54 -5.25
CA GLU A 67 -2.57 -13.78 -6.12
C GLU A 67 -2.16 -12.53 -6.89
N GLY A 68 -0.89 -12.16 -6.83
CA GLY A 68 -0.35 -11.01 -7.54
C GLY A 68 -0.89 -9.65 -7.07
N PHE A 69 -1.69 -9.57 -6.01
CA PHE A 69 -2.25 -8.33 -5.49
C PHE A 69 -1.16 -7.33 -5.06
N LEU A 70 -0.14 -7.79 -4.34
CA LEU A 70 0.96 -6.92 -3.90
C LEU A 70 1.77 -6.36 -5.07
N ARG A 71 2.06 -7.19 -6.08
CA ARG A 71 2.70 -6.78 -7.33
C ARG A 71 1.83 -5.81 -8.12
N LEU A 72 0.50 -5.97 -8.08
CA LEU A 72 -0.45 -5.05 -8.68
C LEU A 72 -0.41 -3.69 -7.99
N ILE A 73 -0.48 -3.66 -6.66
CA ILE A 73 -0.34 -2.44 -5.88
C ILE A 73 0.96 -1.72 -6.20
N SER A 74 2.10 -2.43 -6.21
CA SER A 74 3.41 -1.81 -6.48
C SER A 74 3.45 -1.04 -7.80
N ARG A 75 2.81 -1.57 -8.86
CA ARG A 75 2.70 -0.91 -10.17
C ARG A 75 1.80 0.33 -10.16
N HIS A 76 0.84 0.37 -9.26
CA HIS A 76 -0.15 1.45 -9.16
C HIS A 76 0.21 2.54 -8.15
N LEU A 77 1.33 2.38 -7.42
CA LEU A 77 1.85 3.44 -6.56
C LEU A 77 2.20 4.68 -7.39
N ALA A 78 1.90 5.85 -6.82
CA ALA A 78 2.02 7.18 -7.39
C ALA A 78 1.10 7.48 -8.60
N LEU A 79 0.07 6.67 -8.85
CA LEU A 79 -0.94 6.94 -9.89
C LEU A 79 -2.18 7.71 -9.40
N ASP A 80 -2.21 8.11 -8.13
CA ASP A 80 -3.31 8.84 -7.47
C ASP A 80 -4.69 8.14 -7.54
N ILE A 81 -4.67 6.81 -7.62
CA ILE A 81 -5.87 5.95 -7.62
C ILE A 81 -6.10 5.25 -6.27
N GLY A 82 -5.33 5.58 -5.23
CA GLY A 82 -5.53 5.07 -3.87
C GLY A 82 -4.89 3.71 -3.58
N ALA A 83 -3.89 3.29 -4.36
CA ALA A 83 -3.15 2.06 -4.13
C ALA A 83 -2.39 2.09 -2.78
N GLU A 84 -1.82 3.23 -2.42
CA GLU A 84 -1.11 3.50 -1.17
C GLU A 84 -2.03 3.29 0.03
N ARG A 85 -3.17 3.99 0.04
CA ARG A 85 -4.18 3.89 1.10
C ARG A 85 -4.75 2.48 1.24
N CYS A 86 -4.87 1.76 0.12
CA CYS A 86 -5.29 0.37 0.15
C CYS A 86 -4.23 -0.54 0.77
N LEU A 87 -2.95 -0.34 0.44
CA LEU A 87 -1.85 -1.08 1.04
C LEU A 87 -1.76 -0.81 2.55
N GLU A 88 -1.83 0.45 2.95
CA GLU A 88 -1.89 0.86 4.36
C GLU A 88 -3.03 0.15 5.08
N ALA A 89 -4.23 0.11 4.49
CA ALA A 89 -5.38 -0.56 5.08
C ALA A 89 -5.20 -2.08 5.21
N VAL A 90 -4.54 -2.72 4.25
CA VAL A 90 -4.20 -4.14 4.31
C VAL A 90 -3.23 -4.42 5.46
N LEU A 91 -2.24 -3.55 5.64
CA LEU A 91 -1.18 -3.74 6.63
C LEU A 91 -1.52 -3.18 8.02
N GLN A 92 -2.52 -2.31 8.13
CA GLN A 92 -2.78 -1.53 9.33
C GLN A 92 -2.88 -2.41 10.57
N SER A 93 -1.97 -2.16 11.54
CA SER A 93 -1.94 -2.86 12.83
C SER A 93 -1.76 -4.39 12.75
N HIS A 94 -1.34 -4.93 11.60
CA HIS A 94 -1.22 -6.38 11.35
C HIS A 94 0.24 -6.82 11.26
N TYR A 95 0.81 -7.19 12.41
CA TYR A 95 2.23 -7.53 12.53
C TYR A 95 2.69 -8.60 11.52
N ARG A 96 1.91 -9.68 11.36
CA ARG A 96 2.30 -10.79 10.48
C ARG A 96 2.38 -10.38 9.01
N LEU A 97 1.43 -9.56 8.55
CA LEU A 97 1.43 -9.08 7.16
C LEU A 97 2.57 -8.09 6.90
N ASN A 98 2.83 -7.19 7.84
CA ASN A 98 3.97 -6.27 7.74
C ASN A 98 5.30 -7.02 7.69
N ALA A 99 5.47 -8.07 8.50
CA ALA A 99 6.68 -8.89 8.49
C ALA A 99 6.90 -9.65 7.17
N GLN A 100 5.82 -9.90 6.42
CA GLN A 100 5.83 -10.63 5.15
C GLN A 100 5.83 -9.70 3.93
N ILE A 101 5.94 -8.38 4.12
CA ILE A 101 5.93 -7.46 2.99
C ILE A 101 7.14 -7.74 2.07
N PRO A 102 6.92 -7.89 0.75
CA PRO A 102 8.00 -8.04 -0.22
C PRO A 102 8.93 -6.83 -0.19
N GLU A 103 10.23 -7.09 -0.30
CA GLU A 103 11.27 -6.05 -0.36
C GLU A 103 11.06 -5.11 -1.55
N GLU A 104 10.62 -5.65 -2.69
CA GLU A 104 10.27 -4.89 -3.90
C GLU A 104 9.27 -3.75 -3.64
N ILE A 105 8.36 -3.90 -2.66
CA ILE A 105 7.42 -2.83 -2.29
C ILE A 105 8.15 -1.75 -1.49
N LEU A 106 9.01 -2.13 -0.55
CA LEU A 106 9.80 -1.19 0.23
C LEU A 106 10.73 -0.39 -0.69
N ASP A 107 11.43 -1.06 -1.61
CA ASP A 107 12.28 -0.44 -2.61
C ASP A 107 11.52 0.57 -3.47
N ARG A 108 10.28 0.23 -3.85
CA ARG A 108 9.42 1.13 -4.63
C ARG A 108 9.07 2.40 -3.83
N TYR A 109 8.76 2.28 -2.54
CA TYR A 109 8.49 3.44 -1.69
C TYR A 109 9.75 4.31 -1.48
N LEU A 110 10.91 3.68 -1.30
CA LEU A 110 12.20 4.37 -1.20
C LEU A 110 12.53 5.15 -2.48
N ALA A 111 12.31 4.55 -3.65
CA ALA A 111 12.48 5.22 -4.94
C ALA A 111 11.51 6.40 -5.11
N LEU A 112 10.27 6.29 -4.60
CA LEU A 112 9.29 7.38 -4.66
C LEU A 112 9.70 8.57 -3.77
N MET A 113 10.31 8.34 -2.61
CA MET A 113 10.83 9.43 -1.75
C MET A 113 11.88 10.31 -2.45
N GLN A 114 12.60 9.76 -3.43
CA GLN A 114 13.60 10.48 -4.19
C GLN A 114 13.00 11.28 -5.35
N ASN A 115 11.74 11.02 -5.71
CA ASN A 115 11.12 11.70 -6.83
C ASN A 115 10.73 13.14 -6.43
N PRO A 116 11.33 14.18 -7.05
CA PRO A 116 11.10 15.57 -6.70
C PRO A 116 9.66 16.04 -6.95
N LYS A 117 8.86 15.25 -7.68
CA LYS A 117 7.44 15.54 -7.96
C LYS A 117 6.49 15.03 -6.89
N THR A 118 7.00 14.36 -5.86
CA THR A 118 6.16 13.74 -4.84
C THR A 118 6.52 14.24 -3.45
N ASP A 119 5.56 14.28 -2.53
CA ASP A 119 5.83 14.66 -1.14
C ASP A 119 6.49 13.47 -0.40
N PRO A 120 7.78 13.56 -0.04
CA PRO A 120 8.49 12.47 0.63
C PRO A 120 7.87 12.11 1.98
N ARG A 121 7.16 13.04 2.65
CA ARG A 121 6.57 12.81 3.98
C ARG A 121 5.55 11.69 3.98
N THR A 122 4.78 11.55 2.91
CA THR A 122 3.76 10.49 2.78
C THR A 122 4.41 9.11 2.78
N TYR A 123 5.49 8.95 2.04
CA TYR A 123 6.19 7.67 1.93
C TYR A 123 7.03 7.35 3.17
N VAL A 124 7.61 8.36 3.82
CA VAL A 124 8.26 8.19 5.13
C VAL A 124 7.26 7.70 6.17
N ALA A 125 6.04 8.25 6.20
CA ALA A 125 4.99 7.81 7.11
C ALA A 125 4.63 6.33 6.90
N PHE A 126 4.49 5.92 5.64
CA PHE A 126 4.29 4.51 5.30
C PHE A 126 5.45 3.63 5.79
N LEU A 127 6.70 3.99 5.45
CA LEU A 127 7.88 3.22 5.89
C LEU A 127 7.94 3.11 7.41
N GLY A 128 7.65 4.19 8.13
CA GLY A 128 7.50 4.19 9.59
C GLY A 128 6.48 3.16 10.10
N SER A 129 5.33 3.09 9.44
CA SER A 129 4.23 2.18 9.81
C SER A 129 4.54 0.69 9.59
N VAL A 130 5.46 0.36 8.67
CA VAL A 130 5.82 -1.04 8.36
C VAL A 130 7.06 -1.51 9.11
N VAL A 131 7.88 -0.60 9.65
CA VAL A 131 9.05 -0.95 10.48
C VAL A 131 8.71 -1.11 11.97
N VAL A 132 7.64 -0.47 12.45
CA VAL A 132 7.13 -0.61 13.82
C VAL A 132 5.62 -0.77 13.77
N VAL A 133 5.11 -1.88 14.32
CA VAL A 133 3.69 -2.17 14.40
C VAL A 133 3.27 -2.31 15.85
N LYS A 134 2.39 -1.42 16.33
CA LYS A 134 1.93 -1.38 17.74
C LYS A 134 3.09 -1.38 18.73
N GLU A 135 4.06 -0.48 18.54
CA GLU A 135 5.28 -0.37 19.35
C GLU A 135 6.22 -1.59 19.29
N VAL A 136 5.94 -2.58 18.42
CA VAL A 136 6.82 -3.73 18.22
C VAL A 136 7.63 -3.53 16.94
N PRO A 137 8.98 -3.50 17.02
CA PRO A 137 9.82 -3.37 15.84
C PRO A 137 9.79 -4.66 15.01
N ILE A 138 9.75 -4.50 13.68
CA ILE A 138 9.93 -5.57 12.71
C ILE A 138 11.36 -5.47 12.18
N ILE A 139 12.27 -6.19 12.85
CA ILE A 139 13.72 -6.10 12.62
C ILE A 139 14.10 -6.27 11.14
N ARG A 140 13.48 -7.22 10.43
CA ARG A 140 13.70 -7.41 8.99
C ARG A 140 13.45 -6.12 8.20
N ASN A 141 12.30 -5.49 8.42
CA ASN A 141 11.92 -4.28 7.68
C ASN A 141 12.80 -3.09 8.08
N GLN A 142 13.17 -3.00 9.37
CA GLN A 142 14.10 -1.97 9.85
C GLN A 142 15.45 -2.07 9.15
N ILE A 143 16.04 -3.27 9.05
CA ILE A 143 17.33 -3.47 8.39
C ILE A 143 17.24 -3.07 6.92
N LEU A 144 16.20 -3.51 6.21
CA LEU A 144 16.02 -3.18 4.78
C LEU A 144 15.91 -1.68 4.56
N VAL A 145 15.03 -0.99 5.31
CA VAL A 145 14.85 0.45 5.19
C VAL A 145 16.13 1.19 5.57
N MET A 146 16.76 0.85 6.69
CA MET A 146 17.98 1.54 7.15
C MET A 146 19.16 1.34 6.20
N ASN A 147 19.35 0.13 5.65
CA ASN A 147 20.39 -0.12 4.66
C ASN A 147 20.15 0.69 3.40
N ALA A 148 18.93 0.69 2.88
CA ALA A 148 18.60 1.46 1.68
C ALA A 148 18.78 2.97 1.91
N LEU A 149 18.42 3.49 3.08
CA LEU A 149 18.65 4.90 3.43
C LEU A 149 20.15 5.21 3.59
N ALA A 150 20.94 4.27 4.12
CA ALA A 150 22.39 4.43 4.31
C ALA A 150 23.18 4.33 3.00
N GLU A 151 22.76 3.50 2.06
CA GLU A 151 23.37 3.41 0.72
C GLU A 151 23.11 4.68 -0.10
N GLN A 152 22.00 5.38 0.19
CA GLN A 152 21.55 6.56 -0.54
C GLN A 152 22.05 7.89 0.07
N GLN A 153 23.23 7.90 0.72
CA GLN A 153 23.83 9.09 1.34
C GLN A 153 23.60 10.36 0.49
N SER A 154 22.71 11.26 0.94
CA SER A 154 22.88 12.74 1.04
C SER A 154 21.71 13.63 0.59
N ASP A 155 20.88 13.29 -0.40
CA ASP A 155 20.04 14.34 -1.05
C ASP A 155 18.61 14.49 -0.51
N TRP A 156 17.94 13.42 -0.09
CA TRP A 156 16.53 13.52 0.34
C TRP A 156 16.36 14.12 1.75
N LEU A 157 17.37 14.01 2.62
CA LEU A 157 17.36 14.64 3.96
C LEU A 157 17.31 16.18 3.86
N GLN A 158 17.99 16.75 2.85
CA GLN A 158 17.93 18.19 2.59
C GLN A 158 16.52 18.64 2.21
N ASN A 159 15.80 17.82 1.44
CA ASN A 159 14.40 18.07 1.06
C ASN A 159 13.41 17.98 2.23
N LEU A 160 13.76 17.29 3.33
CA LEU A 160 12.95 17.26 4.55
C LEU A 160 13.18 18.47 5.46
N THR A 161 14.37 19.08 5.40
CA THR A 161 14.76 20.23 6.25
C THR A 161 14.54 21.61 5.61
N MET A 162 14.18 21.68 4.31
CA MET A 162 13.91 22.96 3.61
C MET A 162 12.47 23.51 3.78
N LEU A 163 11.77 23.14 4.85
CA LEU A 163 10.48 23.70 5.28
C LEU A 163 10.51 23.94 6.80
#